data_AF-A0A2W2BUV7-F1
#
_entry.id   AF-A0A2W2BUV7-F1
#
_cell.length_a   1.000
_cell.length_b   1.000
_cell.length_c   1.000
_cell.angle_alpha   90.00
_cell.angle_beta   90.00
_cell.angle_gamma   90.00
#
_symmetry.space_group_name_H-M   'P 1'
#
loop_
_entity.id
_entity.type
_entity.pdbx_description
1 polymer ?
#
loop_
_entity_poly.entity_id
_entity_poly.type
_entity_poly.pdbx_seq_one_letter_code
_entity_poly.pdbx_strand_id
1 'polypeptide(L)'
;MDFYDRIFNYRTRYDSFIAIPIYNEGDTVKYVVENHSLYNYMAGGDKNSLKYDSYKNNLKELLLKGQGIKASVSSEELQKKWHFHKVIANDKVDSVAKLGKENFITYFFTSRSLKDGITPEEKNAIIYQLFTWQIASNINDETGYLYIYP
;
A
#
# COMPACT_ATOMS: atom_id res chain seq x y z
N MET A 1 -15.97 8.61 -7.69
CA MET A 1 -14.93 8.59 -6.64
C MET A 1 -13.63 8.22 -7.32
N ASP A 2 -12.67 9.14 -7.33
CA ASP A 2 -11.37 8.89 -7.96
C ASP A 2 -10.52 7.92 -7.13
N PHE A 3 -9.39 7.43 -7.66
CA PHE A 3 -8.50 6.49 -6.95
C PHE A 3 -8.00 7.05 -5.62
N TYR A 4 -7.60 8.32 -5.59
CA TYR A 4 -7.07 9.00 -4.42
C TYR A 4 -8.14 9.16 -3.33
N ASP A 5 -9.37 9.48 -3.72
CA ASP A 5 -10.52 9.51 -2.83
C ASP A 5 -10.73 8.14 -2.17
N ARG A 6 -10.52 7.03 -2.90
CA ARG A 6 -10.68 5.69 -2.34
C ARG A 6 -9.63 5.40 -1.27
N ILE A 7 -8.35 5.62 -1.60
CA ILE A 7 -7.24 5.27 -0.71
C ILE A 7 -7.12 6.19 0.51
N PHE A 8 -7.67 7.42 0.43
CA PHE A 8 -7.71 8.37 1.55
C PHE A 8 -8.99 8.33 2.37
N ASN A 9 -10.00 7.56 1.97
CA ASN A 9 -11.22 7.45 2.75
C ASN A 9 -11.10 6.25 3.69
N TYR A 10 -10.40 6.46 4.80
CA TYR A 10 -10.40 5.53 5.92
C TYR A 10 -11.84 5.35 6.40
N ARG A 11 -12.41 4.18 6.17
CA ARG A 11 -13.60 3.74 6.89
C ARG A 11 -13.12 2.80 7.97
N THR A 12 -13.65 2.92 9.17
CA THR A 12 -13.14 2.24 10.38
C THR A 12 -12.92 0.72 10.26
N ARG A 13 -13.54 0.05 9.29
CA ARG A 13 -13.41 -1.40 9.02
C ARG A 13 -12.53 -1.79 7.83
N TYR A 14 -12.10 -0.83 7.03
CA TYR A 14 -11.33 -1.08 5.81
C TYR A 14 -10.19 -0.07 5.71
N ASP A 15 -8.96 -0.54 5.86
CA ASP A 15 -7.81 0.31 5.59
C ASP A 15 -7.20 0.04 4.23
N SER A 16 -6.93 1.11 3.49
CA SER A 16 -6.35 1.04 2.16
C SER A 16 -4.84 0.92 2.23
N PHE A 17 -4.26 0.18 1.29
CA PHE A 17 -2.82 0.15 1.12
C PHE A 17 -2.32 1.28 0.22
N ILE A 18 -1.18 1.84 0.60
CA ILE A 18 -0.41 2.81 -0.16
C ILE A 18 0.90 2.17 -0.58
N ALA A 19 1.23 2.26 -1.87
CA ALA A 19 2.57 1.89 -2.36
C ALA A 19 3.42 3.15 -2.51
N ILE A 20 4.60 3.16 -1.91
CA ILE A 20 5.48 4.33 -1.93
C ILE A 20 6.97 3.91 -1.87
N PRO A 21 7.85 4.51 -2.68
CA PRO A 21 9.28 4.34 -2.49
C PRO A 21 9.73 5.07 -1.22
N ILE A 22 10.60 4.42 -0.45
CA ILE A 22 11.24 4.98 0.73
C ILE A 22 12.74 5.08 0.47
N TYR A 23 13.29 6.28 0.66
CA TYR A 23 14.72 6.54 0.59
C TYR A 23 15.32 6.34 1.99
N ASN A 24 16.15 5.32 2.16
CA ASN A 24 16.80 5.01 3.43
C ASN A 24 18.26 4.64 3.22
N GLU A 25 19.18 5.24 4.01
CA GLU A 25 20.60 4.87 4.02
C GLU A 25 21.31 4.85 2.64
N GLY A 26 20.79 5.62 1.66
CA GLY A 26 21.33 5.67 0.30
C GLY A 26 20.63 4.74 -0.70
N ASP A 27 19.76 3.84 -0.23
CA ASP A 27 18.94 2.96 -1.05
C ASP A 27 17.53 3.51 -1.26
N THR A 28 16.92 3.13 -2.39
CA THR A 28 15.50 3.33 -2.66
C THR A 28 14.80 1.99 -2.60
N VAL A 29 13.92 1.81 -1.62
CA VAL A 29 13.19 0.55 -1.42
C VAL A 29 11.69 0.77 -1.60
N LYS A 30 11.03 -0.11 -2.34
CA LYS A 30 9.58 -0.09 -2.52
C LYS A 30 8.91 -0.72 -1.31
N TYR A 31 7.93 -0.02 -0.75
CA TYR A 31 7.10 -0.51 0.33
C TYR A 31 5.62 -0.42 -0.02
N VAL A 32 4.83 -1.30 0.59
CA VAL A 32 3.39 -1.12 0.77
C VAL A 32 3.10 -0.96 2.26
N VAL A 33 2.16 -0.10 2.60
CA VAL A 33 1.83 0.22 4.00
C VAL A 33 0.35 0.58 4.09
N GLU A 34 -0.29 0.19 5.18
CA GLU A 34 -1.65 0.58 5.47
C GLU A 34 -1.73 2.11 5.70
N ASN A 35 -2.75 2.77 5.15
CA ASN A 35 -2.88 4.23 5.17
C ASN A 35 -2.87 4.79 6.60
N HIS A 36 -3.49 4.09 7.56
CA HIS A 36 -3.45 4.49 8.97
C HIS A 36 -2.02 4.44 9.55
N SER A 37 -1.23 3.44 9.16
CA SER A 37 0.15 3.25 9.62
C SER A 37 1.06 4.31 9.01
N LEU A 38 0.86 4.64 7.72
CA LEU A 38 1.58 5.71 7.05
C LEU A 38 1.24 7.08 7.65
N TYR A 39 -0.03 7.33 7.98
CA TYR A 39 -0.44 8.54 8.68
C TYR A 39 0.27 8.67 10.03
N ASN A 40 0.27 7.61 10.85
CA ASN A 40 0.94 7.60 12.15
C ASN A 40 2.45 7.87 12.01
N TYR A 41 3.10 7.26 11.01
CA TYR A 41 4.51 7.49 10.72
C TYR A 41 4.79 8.95 10.36
N MET A 42 4.01 9.53 9.43
CA MET A 42 4.19 10.92 9.00
C MET A 42 3.84 11.94 10.09
N ALA A 43 2.96 11.59 11.02
CA ALA A 43 2.64 12.39 12.20
C ALA A 43 3.68 12.22 13.34
N GLY A 44 4.78 11.49 13.11
CA GLY A 44 5.81 11.26 14.12
C GLY A 44 5.34 10.44 15.32
N GLY A 45 4.26 9.67 15.18
CA GLY A 45 3.63 8.90 16.26
C GLY A 45 2.64 9.68 17.13
N ASP A 46 2.53 11.01 16.97
CA ASP A 46 1.52 11.83 17.64
C ASP A 46 0.40 12.20 16.65
N LYS A 47 -0.75 11.54 16.77
CA LYS A 47 -1.92 11.77 15.90
C LYS A 47 -2.49 13.20 16.00
N ASN A 48 -2.09 13.98 17.00
CA ASN A 48 -2.52 15.38 17.13
C ASN A 48 -1.59 16.35 16.40
N SER A 49 -0.40 15.92 15.99
CA SER A 49 0.62 16.78 15.39
C SER A 49 0.32 17.15 13.93
N LEU A 50 -0.33 16.24 13.19
CA LEU A 50 -0.67 16.41 11.78
C LEU A 50 -2.17 16.23 11.58
N LYS A 51 -2.86 17.30 11.14
CA LYS A 51 -4.26 17.21 10.71
C LYS A 51 -4.38 16.26 9.52
N TYR A 52 -5.37 15.38 9.56
CA TYR A 52 -5.57 14.35 8.53
C TYR A 52 -5.73 14.93 7.11
N ASP A 53 -6.38 16.09 6.96
CA ASP A 53 -6.50 16.75 5.65
C ASP A 53 -5.15 17.22 5.11
N SER A 54 -4.26 17.72 5.98
CA SER A 54 -2.88 18.07 5.60
C SER A 54 -2.10 16.84 5.16
N TYR A 55 -2.26 15.73 5.88
CA TYR A 55 -1.69 14.44 5.48
C TYR A 55 -2.15 14.02 4.08
N LYS A 56 -3.48 14.03 3.83
CA LYS A 56 -4.05 13.66 2.54
C LYS A 56 -3.51 14.51 1.40
N ASN A 57 -3.47 15.82 1.58
CA ASN A 57 -3.00 16.74 0.55
C ASN A 57 -1.50 16.53 0.24
N ASN A 58 -0.67 16.44 1.28
CA ASN A 58 0.77 16.21 1.13
C ASN A 58 1.05 14.86 0.46
N LEU A 59 0.38 13.80 0.89
CA LEU A 59 0.56 12.47 0.32
C LEU A 59 0.04 12.41 -1.13
N LYS A 60 -1.10 13.04 -1.44
CA LYS A 60 -1.60 13.14 -2.82
C LYS A 60 -0.58 13.82 -3.74
N GLU A 61 0.01 14.92 -3.29
CA GLU A 61 1.03 15.63 -4.05
C GLU A 61 2.28 14.79 -4.29
N LEU A 62 2.79 14.10 -3.26
CA LEU A 62 3.91 13.16 -3.38
C LEU A 62 3.62 12.06 -4.41
N LEU A 63 2.44 11.44 -4.32
CA LEU A 63 2.03 10.36 -5.22
C LEU A 63 1.87 10.85 -6.67
N LEU A 64 1.28 12.03 -6.89
CA LEU A 64 1.14 12.62 -8.22
C LEU A 64 2.48 12.97 -8.85
N LYS A 65 3.48 13.36 -8.05
CA LYS A 65 4.85 13.65 -8.49
C LYS A 65 5.72 12.39 -8.63
N GLY A 66 5.20 11.21 -8.28
CA GLY A 66 6.00 9.97 -8.25
C GLY A 66 7.14 10.01 -7.24
N GLN A 67 7.02 10.81 -6.18
CA GLN A 67 8.05 11.01 -5.17
C GLN A 67 7.93 9.99 -4.03
N GLY A 68 9.08 9.65 -3.43
CA GLY A 68 9.16 8.84 -2.23
C GLY A 68 9.24 9.65 -0.95
N ILE A 69 9.26 8.93 0.18
CA ILE A 69 9.50 9.53 1.51
C ILE A 69 10.94 9.24 1.91
N LYS A 70 11.65 10.27 2.39
CA LYS A 70 12.95 10.08 3.03
C LYS A 70 12.73 9.56 4.45
N ALA A 71 13.22 8.36 4.75
CA ALA A 71 13.10 7.79 6.07
C ALA A 71 14.06 8.48 7.06
N SER A 72 13.58 8.70 8.28
CA SER A 72 14.36 9.17 9.43
C SER A 72 14.76 8.03 10.38
N VAL A 73 14.39 6.79 10.07
CA VAL A 73 14.56 5.61 10.91
C VAL A 73 15.07 4.44 10.08
N SER A 74 15.63 3.42 10.73
CA SER A 74 16.17 2.25 10.03
C SER A 74 15.08 1.45 9.30
N SER A 75 15.49 0.67 8.31
CA SER A 75 14.56 -0.22 7.58
C SER A 75 13.94 -1.28 8.48
N GLU A 76 14.61 -1.66 9.56
CA GLU A 76 14.06 -2.56 10.57
C GLU A 76 12.96 -1.88 11.38
N GLU A 77 13.15 -0.62 11.80
CA GLU A 77 12.13 0.14 12.52
C GLU A 77 10.88 0.37 11.65
N LEU A 78 11.07 0.71 10.36
CA LEU A 78 9.96 0.83 9.41
C LEU A 78 9.07 -0.42 9.38
N GLN A 79 9.69 -1.60 9.33
CA GLN A 79 8.97 -2.87 9.26
C GLN A 79 8.33 -3.26 10.59
N LYS A 80 9.08 -3.18 11.70
CA LYS A 80 8.63 -3.70 13.00
C LYS A 80 7.68 -2.76 13.74
N LYS A 81 7.87 -1.43 13.61
CA LYS A 81 7.12 -0.43 14.39
C LYS A 81 6.07 0.29 13.56
N TRP A 82 6.35 0.51 12.28
CA TRP A 82 5.50 1.33 11.42
C TRP A 82 4.76 0.51 10.34
N HIS A 83 4.89 -0.81 10.38
CA HIS A 83 4.18 -1.76 9.50
C HIS A 83 4.37 -1.49 8.00
N PHE A 84 5.56 -1.01 7.62
CA PHE A 84 5.94 -0.94 6.21
C PHE A 84 6.36 -2.33 5.74
N HIS A 85 5.72 -2.82 4.69
CA HIS A 85 6.01 -4.13 4.12
C HIS A 85 6.85 -3.98 2.85
N LYS A 86 8.07 -4.52 2.88
CA LYS A 86 9.00 -4.43 1.74
C LYS A 86 8.44 -5.20 0.55
N VAL A 87 8.51 -4.59 -0.63
CA VAL A 87 8.16 -5.24 -1.89
C VAL A 87 9.43 -5.80 -2.51
N ILE A 88 9.49 -7.13 -2.59
CA ILE A 88 10.56 -7.86 -3.26
C ILE A 88 10.05 -8.27 -4.64
N ALA A 89 10.94 -8.34 -5.63
CA ALA A 89 10.60 -8.84 -6.96
C ALA A 89 9.99 -10.25 -6.86
N ASN A 90 8.92 -10.50 -7.61
CA ASN A 90 8.19 -11.75 -7.54
C ASN A 90 7.79 -12.19 -8.95
N ASP A 91 8.50 -13.19 -9.48
CA ASP A 91 8.36 -13.64 -10.87
C ASP A 91 6.95 -14.10 -11.22
N LYS A 92 6.20 -14.68 -10.27
CA LYS A 92 4.82 -15.10 -10.48
C LYS A 92 3.89 -13.89 -10.62
N VAL A 93 4.00 -12.93 -9.72
CA VAL A 93 3.21 -11.69 -9.81
C VAL A 93 3.56 -10.93 -11.09
N ASP A 94 4.85 -10.82 -11.41
CA ASP A 94 5.33 -10.12 -12.61
C ASP A 94 4.90 -10.81 -13.91
N SER A 95 4.95 -12.15 -13.97
CA SER A 95 4.51 -12.91 -15.15
C SER A 95 3.01 -12.80 -15.38
N VAL A 96 2.20 -12.88 -14.32
CA VAL A 96 0.76 -12.68 -14.42
C VAL A 96 0.42 -11.23 -14.77
N ALA A 97 1.15 -10.25 -14.23
CA ALA A 97 0.93 -8.82 -14.51
C ALA A 97 1.14 -8.47 -15.99
N LYS A 98 2.09 -9.13 -16.66
CA LYS A 98 2.34 -8.98 -18.11
C LYS A 98 1.15 -9.41 -18.98
N LEU A 99 0.26 -10.25 -18.46
CA LEU A 99 -0.97 -10.67 -19.15
C LEU A 99 -2.07 -9.60 -19.09
N GLY A 100 -1.85 -8.50 -18.35
CA GLY A 100 -2.79 -7.39 -18.23
C GLY A 100 -3.67 -7.46 -16.97
N LYS A 101 -4.32 -6.33 -16.69
CA LYS A 101 -5.09 -6.07 -15.47
C LYS A 101 -6.20 -7.12 -15.21
N GLU A 102 -6.96 -7.48 -16.24
CA GLU A 102 -8.10 -8.41 -16.10
C GLU A 102 -7.65 -9.83 -15.76
N ASN A 103 -6.61 -10.32 -16.45
CA ASN A 103 -6.00 -11.62 -16.17
C ASN A 103 -5.40 -11.65 -14.76
N PHE A 104 -4.78 -10.56 -14.34
CA PHE A 104 -4.22 -10.43 -13.01
C PHE A 104 -5.28 -10.52 -11.91
N ILE A 105 -6.37 -9.78 -12.06
CA ILE A 105 -7.50 -9.84 -11.11
C ILE A 105 -8.08 -11.25 -11.07
N THR A 106 -8.35 -11.87 -12.22
CA THR A 106 -8.93 -13.22 -12.30
C THR A 106 -8.00 -14.29 -11.71
N TYR A 107 -6.68 -14.11 -11.85
CA TYR A 107 -5.69 -15.04 -11.33
C TYR A 107 -5.60 -14.99 -9.81
N PHE A 108 -5.48 -13.79 -9.22
CA PHE A 108 -5.24 -13.64 -7.78
C PHE A 108 -6.50 -13.48 -6.93
N PHE A 109 -7.64 -13.12 -7.53
CA PHE A 109 -8.86 -12.80 -6.79
C PHE A 109 -10.02 -13.72 -7.17
N THR A 110 -10.82 -14.07 -6.17
CA THR A 110 -12.15 -14.67 -6.36
C THR A 110 -13.18 -13.58 -6.07
N SER A 111 -13.92 -13.19 -7.10
CA SER A 111 -14.77 -11.98 -7.08
C SER A 111 -13.94 -10.73 -6.75
N ARG A 112 -13.90 -10.30 -5.49
CA ARG A 112 -13.13 -9.13 -5.03
C ARG A 112 -12.11 -9.46 -3.94
N SER A 113 -12.10 -10.69 -3.45
CA SER A 113 -11.24 -11.13 -2.34
C SER A 113 -9.99 -11.81 -2.89
N LEU A 114 -8.84 -11.54 -2.29
CA LEU A 114 -7.61 -12.28 -2.58
C LEU A 114 -7.83 -13.76 -2.27
N LYS A 115 -7.38 -14.65 -3.17
CA LYS A 115 -7.46 -16.10 -2.97
C LYS A 115 -6.57 -16.53 -1.79
N ASP A 116 -6.94 -17.66 -1.18
CA ASP A 116 -6.11 -18.30 -0.16
C ASP A 116 -4.81 -18.87 -0.77
N GLY A 117 -3.83 -19.17 0.09
CA GLY A 117 -2.54 -19.75 -0.31
C GLY A 117 -1.55 -18.76 -0.93
N ILE A 118 -1.87 -17.46 -0.90
CA ILE A 118 -0.96 -16.38 -1.30
C ILE A 118 0.01 -16.06 -0.17
N THR A 119 1.31 -16.08 -0.44
CA THR A 119 2.33 -15.77 0.59
C THR A 119 2.32 -14.28 0.94
N PRO A 120 2.86 -13.86 2.10
CA PRO A 120 3.01 -12.45 2.43
C PRO A 120 3.82 -11.66 1.37
N GLU A 121 4.88 -12.25 0.82
CA GLU A 121 5.70 -11.63 -0.21
C GLU A 121 4.92 -11.43 -1.51
N GLU A 122 4.16 -12.45 -1.95
CA GLU A 122 3.27 -12.35 -3.10
C GLU A 122 2.20 -11.29 -2.86
N LYS A 123 1.58 -11.28 -1.68
CA LYS A 123 0.56 -10.29 -1.29
C LYS A 123 1.10 -8.86 -1.41
N ASN A 124 2.32 -8.59 -0.94
CA ASN A 124 2.94 -7.26 -1.04
C ASN A 124 3.18 -6.85 -2.49
N ALA A 125 3.69 -7.77 -3.32
CA ALA A 125 3.88 -7.52 -4.74
C ALA A 125 2.55 -7.30 -5.48
N ILE A 126 1.50 -8.05 -5.12
CA ILE A 126 0.14 -7.88 -5.65
C ILE A 126 -0.42 -6.51 -5.30
N ILE A 127 -0.33 -6.09 -4.03
CA ILE A 127 -0.77 -4.77 -3.58
C ILE A 127 -0.02 -3.67 -4.32
N TYR A 128 1.30 -3.80 -4.48
CA TYR A 128 2.11 -2.85 -5.22
C TYR A 128 1.64 -2.73 -6.68
N GLN A 129 1.43 -3.87 -7.35
CA GLN A 129 0.96 -3.90 -8.74
C GLN A 129 -0.45 -3.34 -8.93
N LEU A 130 -1.36 -3.57 -7.96
CA LEU A 130 -2.69 -2.96 -7.97
C LEU A 130 -2.61 -1.45 -7.84
N PHE A 131 -1.75 -0.95 -6.95
CA PHE A 131 -1.56 0.47 -6.73
C PHE A 131 -1.00 1.17 -7.98
N THR A 132 -0.02 0.58 -8.68
CA THR A 132 0.53 1.15 -9.92
C THR A 132 -0.52 1.25 -11.03
N TRP A 133 -1.52 0.36 -11.01
CA TRP A 133 -2.68 0.38 -11.89
C TRP A 133 -3.86 1.21 -11.36
N GLN A 134 -3.65 1.95 -10.27
CA GLN A 134 -4.67 2.77 -9.62
C GLN A 134 -5.92 1.98 -9.22
N ILE A 135 -5.74 0.73 -8.79
CA ILE A 135 -6.78 -0.09 -8.16
C ILE A 135 -6.58 -0.02 -6.65
N ALA A 136 -7.58 0.50 -5.94
CA ALA A 136 -7.56 0.54 -4.49
C ALA A 136 -7.70 -0.88 -3.93
N SER A 137 -6.83 -1.23 -2.99
CA SER A 137 -6.89 -2.47 -2.23
C SER A 137 -6.96 -2.17 -0.74
N ASN A 138 -7.79 -2.93 -0.02
CA ASN A 138 -8.10 -2.71 1.38
C ASN A 138 -8.06 -4.02 2.15
N ILE A 139 -7.57 -3.99 3.38
CA ILE A 139 -7.74 -5.12 4.31
C ILE A 139 -9.03 -4.90 5.12
N ASN A 140 -9.80 -5.96 5.30
CA ASN A 140 -10.90 -6.01 6.24
C ASN A 140 -10.36 -6.44 7.61
N ASP A 141 -10.55 -5.63 8.64
CA ASP A 141 -10.04 -5.88 9.99
C ASP A 141 -10.72 -7.07 10.70
N GLU A 142 -12.00 -7.34 10.39
CA GLU A 142 -12.76 -8.47 10.95
C GLU A 142 -12.31 -9.83 10.39
N THR A 143 -11.88 -9.86 9.12
CA THR A 143 -11.63 -11.12 8.40
C THR A 143 -10.17 -11.33 8.00
N GLY A 144 -9.35 -10.27 8.01
CA GLY A 144 -7.99 -10.27 7.50
C GLY A 144 -7.89 -10.37 5.97
N TYR A 145 -9.01 -10.49 5.24
CA TYR A 145 -9.01 -10.61 3.80
C TYR A 145 -8.69 -9.29 3.11
N LEU A 146 -7.86 -9.38 2.07
CA LEU A 146 -7.59 -8.28 1.15
C LEU A 146 -8.69 -8.23 0.08
N TYR A 147 -9.28 -7.06 -0.10
CA TYR A 147 -10.30 -6.77 -1.10
C TYR A 147 -9.83 -5.72 -2.09
N ILE A 148 -10.32 -5.79 -3.33
CA ILE A 148 -10.10 -4.75 -4.34
C ILE A 148 -11.39 -4.02 -4.72
N TYR A 149 -11.22 -2.75 -5.09
CA TYR A 149 -12.27 -1.92 -5.66
C TYR A 149 -11.81 -1.39 -7.03
N PRO A 150 -11.95 -2.23 -8.10
CA PRO A 150 -11.60 -1.84 -9.45
C PRO A 150 -12.48 -0.70 -9.99
#